data_AF-A0A0F8WX24-F1
#
_entry.id   AF-A0A0F8WX24-F1
#
_cell.length_a   1.000
_cell.length_b   1.000
_cell.length_c   1.000
_cell.angle_alpha   90.00
_cell.angle_beta   90.00
_cell.angle_gamma   90.00
#
_symmetry.space_group_name_H-M   'P 1'
#
loop_
_entity.id
_entity.type
_entity.pdbx_description
1 polymer ?
#
loop_
_entity_poly.entity_id
_entity_poly.type
_entity_poly.pdbx_seq_one_letter_code
_entity_poly.pdbx_strand_id
1 'polypeptide(L)'
;MKSGKNNMFDSKHYIPILKWKRAEQVALKALEQEHKEYITPLIQFVMPRNKPDDELADIVARFENLAPQIPEKLIGVWGRSPIFVDISLLFTTPLKVKSLNVILRGGHKHGGIFVPV
;
A
#
# COMPACT_ATOMS: atom_id res chain seq x y z
N MET A 1 28.84 -17.14 22.07
CA MET A 1 27.62 -17.44 21.29
C MET A 1 27.23 -16.20 20.51
N LYS A 2 27.29 -16.23 19.17
CA LYS A 2 26.80 -15.12 18.34
C LYS A 2 25.27 -15.19 18.33
N SER A 3 24.62 -14.19 18.93
CA SER A 3 23.17 -14.01 18.93
C SER A 3 22.66 -14.00 17.48
N GLY A 4 22.01 -15.08 17.06
CA GLY A 4 21.47 -15.21 15.71
C GLY A 4 20.20 -14.39 15.58
N LYS A 5 20.23 -13.41 14.65
CA LYS A 5 19.10 -12.75 13.98
C LYS A 5 17.88 -12.42 14.87
N ASN A 6 17.76 -11.14 15.24
CA ASN A 6 16.44 -10.51 15.46
C ASN A 6 15.64 -10.68 14.15
N ASN A 7 14.81 -11.73 14.09
CA ASN A 7 14.01 -12.00 12.91
C ASN A 7 12.77 -11.09 13.00
N MET A 8 12.77 -9.99 12.24
CA MET A 8 11.67 -9.01 12.20
C MET A 8 10.30 -9.67 11.93
N PHE A 9 10.29 -10.79 11.21
CA PHE A 9 9.11 -11.59 10.93
C PHE A 9 9.16 -12.89 11.75
N ASP A 10 8.71 -12.82 13.00
CA ASP A 10 8.46 -13.97 13.86
C ASP A 10 6.95 -14.15 14.09
N SER A 11 6.55 -15.06 14.99
CA SER A 11 5.14 -15.30 15.31
C SER A 11 4.44 -14.15 16.02
N LYS A 12 5.19 -13.11 16.44
CA LYS A 12 4.67 -11.90 17.08
C LYS A 12 4.54 -10.74 16.10
N HIS A 13 5.05 -10.88 14.87
CA HIS A 13 4.92 -9.86 13.85
C HIS A 13 3.74 -10.14 12.93
N TYR A 14 2.77 -9.22 12.92
CA TYR A 14 1.53 -9.37 12.17
C TYR A 14 1.60 -8.66 10.81
N ILE A 15 1.14 -9.35 9.76
CA ILE A 15 1.03 -8.80 8.40
C ILE A 15 -0.46 -8.74 8.02
N PRO A 16 -1.16 -7.64 8.32
CA PRO A 16 -2.54 -7.49 7.89
C PRO A 16 -2.61 -7.26 6.38
N ILE A 17 -3.44 -8.04 5.69
CA ILE A 17 -3.76 -7.86 4.27
C ILE A 17 -4.96 -6.91 4.18
N LEU A 18 -4.74 -5.68 3.72
CA LEU A 18 -5.71 -4.61 3.75
C LEU A 18 -5.98 -4.08 2.35
N LYS A 19 -7.26 -3.99 1.97
CA LYS A 19 -7.65 -3.29 0.75
C LYS A 19 -7.50 -1.79 0.98
N TRP A 20 -6.91 -1.06 0.03
CA TRP A 20 -6.67 0.39 0.14
C TRP A 20 -7.96 1.20 0.03
N LYS A 21 -8.75 1.17 1.10
CA LYS A 21 -10.05 1.81 1.24
C LYS A 21 -10.04 2.72 2.46
N ARG A 22 -11.03 3.60 2.55
CA ARG A 22 -11.08 4.68 3.54
C ARG A 22 -11.10 4.17 4.98
N ALA A 23 -11.83 3.09 5.27
CA ALA A 23 -11.95 2.58 6.64
C ALA A 23 -10.61 2.02 7.16
N GLU A 24 -9.90 1.29 6.30
CA GLU A 24 -8.59 0.70 6.55
C GLU A 24 -7.52 1.78 6.71
N GLN A 25 -7.58 2.85 5.91
CA GLN A 25 -6.72 4.03 6.10
C GLN A 25 -6.93 4.68 7.48
N VAL A 26 -8.19 4.84 7.91
CA VAL A 26 -8.51 5.40 9.22
C VAL A 26 -8.02 4.46 10.34
N ALA A 27 -8.23 3.15 10.21
CA ALA A 27 -7.77 2.17 11.17
C ALA A 27 -6.24 2.19 11.34
N LEU A 28 -5.49 2.16 10.23
CA LEU A 28 -4.03 2.25 10.26
C LEU A 28 -3.52 3.56 10.86
N LYS A 29 -4.21 4.67 10.60
CA LYS A 29 -3.86 5.98 11.15
C LYS A 29 -4.11 6.07 12.65
N ALA A 30 -5.16 5.40 13.14
CA ALA A 30 -5.54 5.40 14.56
C ALA A 30 -4.66 4.47 15.43
N LEU A 31 -3.87 3.59 14.84
CA LEU A 31 -2.95 2.73 15.60
C LEU A 31 -1.88 3.57 16.29
N GLU A 32 -1.69 3.29 17.58
CA GLU A 32 -0.59 3.84 18.37
C GLU A 32 0.75 3.30 17.87
N GLN A 33 1.82 4.08 18.11
CA GLN A 33 3.14 3.76 17.59
C GLN A 33 3.66 2.40 18.06
N GLU A 34 3.41 2.03 19.32
CA GLU A 34 3.79 0.74 19.90
C GLU A 34 3.21 -0.45 19.13
N HIS A 35 1.97 -0.35 18.65
CA HIS A 35 1.35 -1.41 17.85
C HIS A 35 1.97 -1.49 16.44
N LYS A 36 2.39 -0.36 15.88
CA LYS A 36 3.00 -0.31 14.54
C LYS A 36 4.36 -1.00 14.48
N GLU A 37 5.07 -1.12 15.60
CA GLU A 37 6.37 -1.80 15.67
C GLU A 37 6.28 -3.30 15.40
N TYR A 38 5.11 -3.90 15.67
CA TYR A 38 4.84 -5.32 15.48
C TYR A 38 3.98 -5.62 14.24
N ILE A 39 3.82 -4.63 13.35
CA ILE A 39 2.94 -4.73 12.18
C ILE A 39 3.69 -4.27 10.93
N THR A 40 3.56 -5.03 9.83
CA THR A 40 3.91 -4.56 8.48
C THR A 40 2.71 -4.81 7.57
N PRO A 41 1.91 -3.79 7.22
CA PRO A 41 0.70 -4.02 6.44
C PRO A 41 1.03 -4.35 5.00
N LEU A 42 0.26 -5.28 4.43
CA LEU A 42 0.18 -5.50 2.99
C LEU A 42 -1.03 -4.75 2.45
N ILE A 43 -0.75 -3.73 1.64
CA ILE A 43 -1.76 -2.87 1.05
C ILE A 43 -2.10 -3.36 -0.35
N GLN A 44 -3.33 -3.84 -0.53
CA GLN A 44 -3.88 -4.25 -1.82
C GLN A 44 -4.61 -3.07 -2.48
N PHE A 45 -4.11 -2.63 -3.63
CA PHE A 45 -4.78 -1.58 -4.40
C PHE A 45 -5.96 -2.13 -5.19
N VAL A 46 -7.12 -1.52 -5.00
CA VAL A 46 -8.38 -1.90 -5.64
C VAL A 46 -8.80 -0.85 -6.66
N MET A 47 -9.56 -1.27 -7.68
CA MET A 47 -10.13 -0.35 -8.66
C MET A 47 -11.08 0.66 -8.00
N PRO A 48 -11.16 1.89 -8.51
CA PRO A 48 -12.17 2.85 -8.07
C PRO A 48 -13.57 2.29 -8.28
N ARG A 49 -14.55 2.75 -7.50
CA ARG A 49 -15.95 2.36 -7.70
C ARG A 49 -16.40 2.74 -9.10
N ASN A 50 -17.20 1.85 -9.69
CA ASN A 50 -17.89 2.12 -10.95
C ASN A 50 -19.04 3.10 -10.69
N LYS A 51 -19.22 4.03 -11.59
CA LYS A 51 -20.37 4.90 -11.75
C LYS A 51 -21.28 4.30 -12.84
N PRO A 52 -22.57 4.71 -12.88
CA PRO A 52 -23.40 4.46 -14.06
C PRO A 52 -22.66 4.95 -15.31
N ASP A 53 -22.76 4.17 -16.39
CA ASP A 53 -22.20 4.46 -17.72
C ASP A 53 -20.67 4.50 -17.82
N ASP A 54 -19.94 4.07 -16.78
CA ASP A 54 -18.49 3.95 -16.86
C ASP A 54 -18.09 2.85 -17.86
N GLU A 55 -17.23 3.22 -18.81
CA GLU A 55 -16.45 2.24 -19.55
C GLU A 55 -15.19 1.84 -18.76
N LEU A 56 -14.59 0.70 -19.12
CA LEU A 56 -13.34 0.24 -18.51
C LEU A 56 -12.25 1.33 -18.57
N ALA A 57 -12.18 2.07 -19.68
CA ALA A 57 -11.22 3.15 -19.88
C ALA A 57 -11.36 4.25 -18.83
N ASP A 58 -12.58 4.62 -18.44
CA ASP A 58 -12.86 5.65 -17.42
C ASP A 58 -12.39 5.21 -16.04
N ILE A 59 -12.64 3.94 -15.70
CA ILE A 59 -12.24 3.36 -14.41
C ILE A 59 -10.71 3.30 -14.32
N VAL A 60 -10.05 2.88 -15.40
CA VAL A 60 -8.58 2.85 -15.51
C VAL A 60 -8.01 4.26 -15.37
N ALA A 61 -8.50 5.22 -16.15
CA ALA A 61 -8.03 6.61 -16.14
C ALA A 61 -8.17 7.24 -14.74
N ARG A 62 -9.27 6.97 -14.03
CA ARG A 62 -9.43 7.43 -12.64
C ARG A 62 -8.38 6.86 -11.71
N PHE A 63 -8.06 5.57 -11.80
CA PHE A 63 -6.99 5.01 -10.97
C PHE A 63 -5.64 5.63 -11.32
N GLU A 64 -5.34 5.81 -12.61
CA GLU A 64 -4.09 6.45 -13.06
C GLU A 64 -3.94 7.87 -12.51
N ASN A 65 -5.02 8.65 -12.45
CA ASN A 65 -5.01 9.99 -11.85
C ASN A 65 -4.82 9.98 -10.33
N LEU A 66 -5.23 8.90 -9.66
CA LEU A 66 -5.06 8.73 -8.21
C LEU A 66 -3.66 8.21 -7.84
N ALA A 67 -3.05 7.37 -8.68
CA ALA A 67 -1.80 6.67 -8.39
C ALA A 67 -0.64 7.59 -7.95
N PRO A 68 -0.40 8.77 -8.56
CA PRO A 68 0.65 9.68 -8.11
C PRO A 68 0.48 10.22 -6.69
N GLN A 69 -0.74 10.25 -6.16
CA GLN A 69 -1.04 10.76 -4.81
C GLN A 69 -0.94 9.68 -3.73
N ILE A 70 -0.91 8.41 -4.13
CA ILE A 70 -0.90 7.27 -3.22
C ILE A 70 0.31 7.28 -2.26
N PRO A 71 1.54 7.57 -2.71
CA PRO A 71 2.71 7.54 -1.83
C PRO A 71 2.62 8.50 -0.64
N GLU A 72 2.25 9.76 -0.88
CA GLU A 72 2.07 10.75 0.18
C GLU A 72 0.95 10.34 1.13
N LYS A 73 -0.15 9.78 0.61
CA LYS A 73 -1.26 9.27 1.44
C LYS A 73 -0.84 8.08 2.31
N LEU A 74 -0.07 7.14 1.76
CA LEU A 74 0.47 6.01 2.52
C LEU A 74 1.36 6.50 3.66
N ILE A 75 2.26 7.45 3.37
CA ILE A 75 3.14 8.02 4.40
C ILE A 75 2.33 8.81 5.44
N GLY A 76 1.29 9.53 5.03
CA GLY A 76 0.40 10.23 5.96
C GLY A 76 -0.44 9.30 6.86
N VAL A 77 -0.63 8.04 6.47
CA VAL A 77 -1.39 7.03 7.23
C VAL A 77 -0.48 6.16 8.09
N TRP A 78 0.60 5.64 7.51
CA TRP A 78 1.47 4.63 8.11
C TRP A 78 2.83 5.18 8.56
N GLY A 79 3.21 6.37 8.11
CA GLY A 79 4.54 6.92 8.30
C GLY A 79 5.53 6.33 7.30
N ARG A 80 6.81 6.32 7.68
CA ARG A 80 7.92 5.82 6.84
C ARG A 80 8.27 4.35 7.10
N SER A 81 7.53 3.69 7.99
CA SER A 81 7.71 2.26 8.28
C SER A 81 7.44 1.40 7.04
N PRO A 82 8.03 0.20 6.96
CA PRO A 82 7.82 -0.70 5.82
C PRO A 82 6.35 -1.00 5.57
N ILE A 83 5.99 -1.08 4.29
CA ILE A 83 4.72 -1.62 3.81
C ILE A 83 4.97 -2.59 2.66
N PHE A 84 4.12 -3.61 2.55
CA PHE A 84 4.02 -4.40 1.35
C PHE A 84 2.98 -3.80 0.41
N VAL A 85 3.29 -3.76 -0.89
CA VAL A 85 2.46 -3.18 -1.95
C VAL A 85 2.03 -4.27 -2.90
N ASP A 86 0.73 -4.54 -2.94
CA ASP A 86 0.11 -5.52 -3.83
C ASP A 86 -0.83 -4.80 -4.83
N ILE A 87 -0.58 -5.02 -6.11
CA ILE A 87 -1.29 -4.43 -7.24
C ILE A 87 -2.11 -5.46 -8.03
N SER A 88 -2.20 -6.70 -7.55
CA SER A 88 -2.80 -7.84 -8.24
C SER A 88 -4.28 -7.64 -8.57
N LEU A 89 -4.99 -6.83 -7.78
CA LEU A 89 -6.42 -6.55 -7.93
C LEU A 89 -6.74 -5.44 -8.95
N LEU A 90 -5.73 -4.84 -9.59
CA LEU A 90 -5.96 -3.91 -10.71
C LEU A 90 -6.28 -4.69 -12.00
N PHE A 91 -7.07 -4.12 -12.91
CA PHE A 91 -7.64 -4.88 -14.03
C PHE A 91 -6.63 -5.31 -15.11
N THR A 92 -5.74 -4.41 -15.55
CA THR A 92 -4.90 -4.66 -16.73
C THR A 92 -3.42 -4.72 -16.38
N THR A 93 -2.66 -5.55 -17.08
CA THR A 93 -1.20 -5.64 -16.91
C THR A 93 -0.49 -4.28 -17.12
N PRO A 94 -0.84 -3.46 -18.14
CA PRO A 94 -0.26 -2.12 -18.27
C PRO A 94 -0.52 -1.23 -17.05
N LEU A 95 -1.76 -1.21 -16.54
CA LEU A 95 -2.12 -0.43 -15.35
C LEU A 95 -1.34 -0.91 -14.13
N LYS A 96 -1.23 -2.23 -13.94
CA LYS A 96 -0.44 -2.88 -12.88
C LYS A 96 1.00 -2.39 -12.87
N VAL A 97 1.71 -2.53 -13.99
CA VAL A 97 3.12 -2.13 -14.12
C VAL A 97 3.31 -0.63 -13.93
N LYS A 98 2.46 0.19 -14.56
CA LYS A 98 2.52 1.66 -14.43
C LYS A 98 2.29 2.10 -12.99
N SER A 99 1.25 1.57 -12.35
CA SER A 99 0.88 1.91 -10.97
C SER A 99 1.97 1.51 -9.99
N LEU A 100 2.51 0.29 -10.12
CA LEU A 100 3.59 -0.19 -9.26
C LEU A 100 4.81 0.74 -9.35
N ASN A 101 5.24 1.08 -10.56
CA ASN A 101 6.37 1.99 -10.78
C ASN A 101 6.13 3.37 -10.16
N VAL A 102 4.95 3.96 -10.37
CA VAL A 102 4.60 5.29 -9.83
C VAL A 102 4.60 5.26 -8.30
N ILE A 103 3.97 4.25 -7.70
CA ILE A 103 3.82 4.13 -6.25
C ILE A 103 5.17 3.90 -5.59
N LEU A 104 5.99 2.96 -6.09
CA LEU A 104 7.30 2.66 -5.50
C LEU A 104 8.27 3.83 -5.62
N ARG A 105 8.35 4.48 -6.79
CA ARG A 105 9.23 5.64 -7.01
C ARG A 105 8.81 6.83 -6.15
N GLY A 106 7.50 7.09 -6.05
CA GLY A 106 7.00 8.15 -5.19
C GLY A 106 7.26 7.84 -3.71
N GLY A 107 7.07 6.60 -3.28
CA GLY A 107 7.37 6.15 -1.92
C GLY A 107 8.83 6.43 -1.56
N HIS A 108 9.75 5.95 -2.39
CA HIS A 108 11.19 6.18 -2.22
C HIS A 108 11.54 7.67 -2.21
N LYS A 109 10.98 8.47 -3.14
CA LYS A 109 11.21 9.92 -3.20
C LYS A 109 10.80 10.64 -1.90
N HIS A 110 9.76 10.17 -1.22
CA HIS A 110 9.27 10.74 0.03
C HIS A 110 9.84 10.04 1.29
N GLY A 111 10.81 9.14 1.13
CA GLY A 111 11.48 8.43 2.22
C GLY A 111 10.67 7.29 2.83
N GLY A 112 9.65 6.78 2.13
CA GLY A 112 8.91 5.58 2.52
C GLY A 112 9.60 4.29 2.03
N ILE A 113 9.40 3.20 2.78
CA ILE A 113 9.95 1.87 2.47
C ILE A 113 8.83 0.99 1.91
N PHE A 114 8.68 0.96 0.59
CA PHE A 114 7.59 0.23 -0.07
C PHE A 114 8.16 -1.01 -0.76
N VAL A 115 7.67 -2.19 -0.39
CA VAL A 115 8.16 -3.48 -0.88
C VAL A 115 7.09 -4.10 -1.78
N PRO A 116 7.33 -4.32 -3.08
CA PRO A 116 6.37 -4.98 -3.95
C PRO A 116 6.19 -6.46 -3.58
N VAL A 117 4.96 -6.96 -3.67
CA VAL A 117 4.59 -8.38 -3.48
C VAL A 117 3.74 -8.85 -4.65
#